data_AF-A0A4S4EWM8-F1
#
_entry.id   AF-A0A4S4EWM8-F1
#
_cell.length_a   1.000
_cell.length_b   1.000
_cell.length_c   1.000
_cell.angle_alpha   90.00
_cell.angle_beta   90.00
_cell.angle_gamma   90.00
#
_symmetry.space_group_name_H-M   'P 1'
#
loop_
_entity.id
_entity.type
_entity.pdbx_description
1 polymer ?
#
loop_
_entity_poly.entity_id
_entity_poly.type
_entity_poly.pdbx_seq_one_letter_code
_entity_poly.pdbx_strand_id
1 'polypeptide(L)'
;MHQEIINFFAVIRRAPHEFKIACLEDIRALFPPDCNPFYAGFGNRDTDEICYLKVGIPKGKIFIINSKGQVVVNHHVDSKSYTSLHTLVHYMFPPMSSSEQEDFNSWNYWKLPPAIDA
;
A
#
# COMPACT_ATOMS: atom_id res chain seq x y z
N MET A 1 -6.71 4.89 24.75
CA MET A 1 -5.88 6.10 24.96
C MET A 1 -4.94 6.44 23.80
N HIS A 2 -3.85 5.72 23.52
CA HIS A 2 -2.89 6.16 22.48
C HIS A 2 -3.51 6.21 21.05
N GLN A 3 -4.34 5.23 20.70
CA GLN A 3 -5.03 5.18 19.39
C GLN A 3 -6.13 6.24 19.23
N GLU A 4 -6.84 6.56 20.32
CA GLU A 4 -7.91 7.57 20.31
C GLU A 4 -7.33 8.98 20.15
N ILE A 5 -6.16 9.24 20.73
CA ILE A 5 -5.44 10.51 20.60
C ILE A 5 -4.99 10.74 19.15
N ILE A 6 -4.47 9.71 18.47
CA ILE A 6 -4.06 9.80 17.06
C ILE A 6 -5.26 10.11 16.14
N ASN A 7 -6.38 9.40 16.34
CA ASN A 7 -7.62 9.64 15.59
C ASN A 7 -8.17 11.06 15.83
N PHE A 8 -8.09 11.55 17.07
CA PHE A 8 -8.53 12.89 17.43
C PHE A 8 -7.66 13.99 16.77
N PHE A 9 -6.33 13.80 16.74
CA PHE A 9 -5.43 14.76 16.08
C PHE A 9 -5.58 14.77 14.55
N ALA A 10 -5.80 13.63 13.91
CA ALA A 10 -6.01 13.55 12.46
C ALA A 10 -7.27 14.31 12.00
N VAL A 11 -8.35 14.21 12.76
CA VAL A 11 -9.62 14.88 12.48
C VAL A 11 -9.53 16.41 12.72
N ILE A 12 -8.72 16.85 13.70
CA ILE A 12 -8.63 18.27 14.10
C ILE A 12 -7.51 19.05 13.37
N ARG A 13 -6.38 18.43 13.03
CA ARG A 13 -5.20 19.14 12.48
C ARG A 13 -5.25 19.43 10.97
N ARG A 14 -6.29 18.99 10.25
CA ARG A 14 -6.42 19.19 8.78
C ARG A 14 -5.22 18.67 7.96
N ALA A 15 -4.51 17.65 8.45
CA ALA A 15 -3.38 17.02 7.76
C ALA A 15 -3.70 15.55 7.41
N PRO A 16 -4.66 15.31 6.49
CA PRO A 16 -5.13 13.96 6.18
C PRO A 16 -4.03 13.03 5.63
N HIS A 17 -2.99 13.60 5.04
CA HIS A 17 -1.84 12.85 4.52
C HIS A 17 -0.95 12.30 5.63
N GLU A 18 -0.80 13.01 6.76
CA GLU A 18 -0.06 12.51 7.93
C GLU A 18 -0.74 11.27 8.52
N PHE A 19 -2.07 11.29 8.60
CA PHE A 19 -2.84 10.13 9.06
C PHE A 19 -2.67 8.93 8.13
N LYS A 20 -2.76 9.15 6.81
CA LYS A 20 -2.60 8.09 5.83
C LYS A 20 -1.19 7.49 5.86
N ILE A 21 -0.16 8.33 6.01
CA ILE A 21 1.22 7.86 6.20
C ILE A 21 1.32 7.01 7.46
N ALA A 22 0.84 7.50 8.60
CA ALA A 22 0.91 6.77 9.87
C ALA A 22 0.21 5.40 9.78
N CYS A 23 -0.98 5.36 9.20
CA CYS A 23 -1.72 4.12 9.00
C CYS A 23 -0.98 3.13 8.07
N LEU A 24 -0.36 3.61 6.99
CA LEU A 24 0.41 2.74 6.10
C LEU A 24 1.70 2.24 6.76
N GLU A 25 2.38 3.05 7.57
CA GLU A 25 3.55 2.61 8.37
C GLU A 25 3.14 1.59 9.44
N ASP A 26 1.99 1.78 10.10
CA ASP A 26 1.45 0.80 11.06
C ASP A 26 1.18 -0.55 10.38
N ILE A 27 0.61 -0.55 9.17
CA ILE A 27 0.42 -1.77 8.37
C ILE A 27 1.77 -2.38 7.99
N ARG A 28 2.75 -1.57 7.56
CA ARG A 28 4.09 -2.05 7.21
C ARG A 28 4.79 -2.73 8.39
N ALA A 29 4.61 -2.19 9.60
CA ALA A 29 5.20 -2.73 10.82
C ALA A 29 4.67 -4.12 11.20
N LEU A 30 3.56 -4.58 10.59
CA LEU A 30 3.06 -5.95 10.75
C LEU A 30 3.85 -6.98 9.93
N PHE A 31 4.70 -6.54 8.99
CA PHE A 31 5.50 -7.40 8.13
C PHE A 31 6.98 -7.35 8.51
N PRO A 32 7.78 -8.36 8.11
CA PRO A 32 9.23 -8.35 8.30
C PRO A 32 9.88 -7.06 7.77
N PRO A 33 10.88 -6.50 8.47
CA PRO A 33 11.46 -5.20 8.13
C PRO A 33 12.22 -5.18 6.81
N ASP A 34 12.63 -6.35 6.33
CA ASP A 34 13.32 -6.60 5.06
C ASP A 34 12.37 -6.72 3.86
N CYS A 35 11.06 -6.72 4.09
CA CYS A 35 10.03 -6.80 3.07
C CYS A 35 9.20 -5.51 2.99
N ASN A 36 8.85 -5.08 1.78
CA ASN A 36 7.81 -4.07 1.58
C ASN A 36 6.50 -4.77 1.19
N PRO A 37 5.46 -4.77 2.04
CA PRO A 37 4.19 -5.41 1.71
C PRO A 37 3.40 -4.65 0.64
N PHE A 38 3.77 -3.41 0.33
CA PHE A 38 3.08 -2.59 -0.64
C PHE A 38 3.69 -2.70 -2.03
N TYR A 39 2.96 -3.33 -2.95
CA TYR A 39 3.38 -3.46 -4.34
C TYR A 39 3.10 -2.19 -5.17
N ALA A 40 1.92 -1.59 -5.01
CA ALA A 40 1.44 -0.43 -5.78
C ALA A 40 0.45 0.41 -4.94
N GLY A 41 0.21 1.66 -5.35
CA GLY A 41 -0.70 2.58 -4.67
C GLY A 41 -1.69 3.24 -5.63
N PHE A 42 -2.98 3.20 -5.30
CA PHE A 42 -4.05 3.87 -6.05
C PHE A 42 -4.70 4.94 -5.18
N GLY A 43 -4.56 6.20 -5.58
CA GLY A 43 -5.08 7.37 -4.86
C GLY A 43 -5.97 8.23 -5.75
N ASN A 44 -6.59 9.23 -5.15
CA ASN A 44 -7.43 10.22 -5.83
C ASN A 44 -6.99 11.66 -5.55
N ARG A 45 -5.94 11.85 -4.76
CA ARG A 45 -5.34 13.14 -4.45
C ARG A 45 -3.83 13.08 -4.69
N ASP A 46 -3.23 14.19 -5.08
CA ASP A 46 -1.76 14.29 -5.18
C ASP A 46 -1.07 13.99 -3.84
N THR A 47 -1.75 14.27 -2.73
CA THR A 47 -1.27 13.91 -1.39
C THR A 47 -1.12 12.40 -1.19
N ASP A 48 -1.86 11.58 -1.93
CA ASP A 48 -1.74 10.13 -1.84
C ASP A 48 -0.41 9.66 -2.44
N GLU A 49 0.10 10.32 -3.47
CA GLU A 49 1.43 10.04 -4.03
C GLU A 49 2.50 10.21 -2.97
N ILE A 50 2.43 11.29 -2.18
CA ILE A 50 3.34 11.55 -1.07
C ILE A 50 3.27 10.41 -0.04
N CYS A 51 2.06 9.95 0.30
CA CYS A 51 1.86 8.87 1.26
C CYS A 51 2.49 7.55 0.78
N TYR A 52 2.28 7.21 -0.50
CA TYR A 52 2.79 5.98 -1.09
C TYR A 52 4.31 5.98 -1.27
N LEU A 53 4.89 7.12 -1.62
CA LEU A 53 6.34 7.28 -1.67
C LEU A 53 6.99 7.11 -0.30
N LYS A 54 6.33 7.60 0.76
CA LYS A 54 6.82 7.51 2.13
C LYS A 54 6.99 6.07 2.60
N VAL A 55 6.06 5.19 2.22
CA VAL A 55 6.12 3.75 2.54
C VAL A 55 6.85 2.91 1.48
N GLY A 56 7.59 3.56 0.58
CA GLY A 56 8.52 2.90 -0.33
C GLY A 56 7.92 2.32 -1.60
N ILE A 57 6.70 2.72 -1.99
CA ILE A 57 6.14 2.33 -3.29
C ILE A 57 6.83 3.15 -4.39
N PRO A 58 7.38 2.53 -5.45
CA PRO A 58 8.02 3.24 -6.56
C PRO A 58 7.02 4.13 -7.32
N LYS A 59 7.45 5.33 -7.76
CA LYS A 59 6.59 6.27 -8.51
C LYS A 59 5.85 5.65 -9.70
N GLY A 60 6.52 4.76 -10.45
CA GLY A 60 5.91 4.07 -11.60
C GLY A 60 4.81 3.06 -11.25
N LYS A 61 4.56 2.83 -9.96
CA LYS A 61 3.48 1.98 -9.42
C LYS A 61 2.50 2.78 -8.56
N ILE A 62 2.53 4.10 -8.66
CA ILE A 62 1.58 4.99 -8.00
C ILE A 62 0.67 5.59 -9.07
N PHE A 63 -0.64 5.46 -8.85
CA PHE A 63 -1.67 5.88 -9.79
C PHE A 63 -2.63 6.84 -9.10
N ILE A 64 -2.71 8.08 -9.58
CA ILE A 64 -3.67 9.07 -9.08
C ILE A 64 -4.82 9.19 -10.08
N ILE A 65 -6.03 8.89 -9.63
CA ILE A 65 -7.22 8.84 -10.48
C ILE A 65 -8.08 10.07 -10.23
N ASN A 66 -8.37 10.82 -11.29
CA ASN A 66 -9.24 11.98 -11.19
C ASN A 66 -10.73 11.60 -11.26
N SER A 67 -11.62 12.55 -11.00
CA SER A 67 -13.08 12.34 -11.02
C SER A 67 -13.64 11.95 -12.40
N LYS A 68 -12.86 12.13 -13.47
CA LYS A 68 -13.22 11.72 -14.84
C LYS A 68 -12.70 10.31 -15.17
N GLY A 69 -12.05 9.62 -14.22
CA GLY A 69 -11.50 8.28 -14.42
C GLY A 69 -10.18 8.24 -15.20
N GLN A 70 -9.50 9.38 -15.36
CA GLN A 70 -8.18 9.46 -15.98
C GLN A 70 -7.10 9.20 -14.92
N VAL A 71 -6.05 8.52 -15.31
CA VAL A 71 -4.98 8.05 -14.41
C VAL A 71 -3.72 8.88 -14.66
N VAL A 72 -3.10 9.41 -13.61
CA VAL A 72 -1.83 10.12 -13.67
C VAL A 72 -0.73 9.26 -13.02
N VAL A 73 0.41 9.14 -13.71
CA VAL A 73 1.57 8.35 -13.25
C VAL A 73 2.84 9.15 -13.50
N ASN A 74 3.75 9.25 -12.52
CA ASN A 74 5.02 9.98 -12.64
C ASN A 74 4.88 11.47 -13.05
N HIS A 75 3.81 12.17 -12.65
CA HIS A 75 3.47 13.54 -13.11
C HIS A 75 3.31 13.70 -14.63
N HIS A 76 3.37 12.61 -15.39
CA HIS A 76 2.90 12.58 -16.75
C HIS A 76 1.44 12.19 -16.70
N VAL A 77 0.58 13.01 -17.32
CA VAL A 77 -0.76 12.57 -17.67
C VAL A 77 -0.59 11.51 -18.76
N ASP A 78 -0.31 10.27 -18.37
CA ASP A 78 -0.51 9.16 -19.29
C ASP A 78 -2.01 9.17 -19.56
N SER A 79 -2.44 9.41 -20.79
CA SER A 79 -3.87 9.57 -21.13
C SER A 79 -4.62 8.23 -21.06
N LYS A 80 -4.19 7.33 -20.18
CA LYS A 80 -4.72 6.00 -19.98
C LYS A 80 -5.88 6.11 -19.02
N SER A 81 -7.07 5.80 -19.54
CA SER A 81 -8.22 5.51 -18.70
C SER A 81 -7.98 4.20 -17.94
N TYR A 82 -8.79 3.95 -16.93
CA TYR A 82 -8.83 2.65 -16.24
C TYR A 82 -8.91 1.45 -17.21
N THR A 83 -9.52 1.63 -18.39
CA THR A 83 -9.59 0.64 -19.47
C THR A 83 -8.23 0.30 -20.06
N SER A 84 -7.37 1.30 -20.28
CA SER A 84 -6.00 1.07 -20.74
C SER A 84 -5.11 0.46 -19.66
N LEU A 85 -5.37 0.79 -18.39
CA LEU A 85 -4.73 0.15 -17.23
C LEU A 85 -5.11 -1.34 -17.16
N HIS A 86 -6.38 -1.67 -17.42
CA HIS A 86 -6.86 -3.06 -17.48
C HIS A 86 -6.10 -3.89 -18.54
N THR A 87 -5.81 -3.32 -19.71
CA THR A 87 -5.02 -4.00 -20.75
C THR A 87 -3.57 -4.25 -20.30
N LEU A 88 -3.02 -3.38 -19.46
CA LEU A 88 -1.64 -3.48 -18.96
C LEU A 88 -1.54 -4.25 -17.64
N VAL A 89 -2.67 -4.55 -16.98
CA VAL A 89 -2.69 -5.13 -15.63
C VAL A 89 -1.91 -6.44 -15.56
N HIS A 90 -1.98 -7.27 -16.60
CA HIS A 90 -1.26 -8.54 -16.65
C HIS A 90 0.27 -8.37 -16.72
N TYR A 91 0.75 -7.27 -17.30
CA TYR A 91 2.18 -6.94 -17.35
C TYR A 91 2.64 -6.24 -16.07
N MET A 92 1.79 -5.40 -15.49
CA MET A 92 2.10 -4.63 -14.28
C MET A 92 1.93 -5.44 -13.00
N PHE A 93 1.01 -6.39 -12.98
CA PHE A 93 0.67 -7.30 -11.89
C PHE A 93 0.69 -8.72 -12.45
N PRO A 94 1.88 -9.25 -12.79
CA PRO A 94 1.99 -10.62 -13.25
C PRO A 94 1.43 -11.55 -12.17
N PRO A 95 0.79 -12.67 -12.57
CA PRO A 95 0.41 -13.69 -11.61
C PRO A 95 1.63 -14.05 -10.78
N MET A 96 1.52 -13.95 -9.45
CA MET A 96 2.58 -14.44 -8.58
C MET A 96 2.69 -15.94 -8.86
N SER A 97 3.77 -16.37 -9.51
CA SER A 97 4.13 -17.78 -9.54
C SER A 97 4.21 -18.20 -8.09
N SER A 98 3.34 -19.11 -7.68
CA SER A 98 3.13 -19.56 -6.31
C SER A 98 4.39 -20.20 -5.73
N SER A 99 5.37 -19.40 -5.38
CA SER A 99 6.22 -19.66 -4.23
C SER A 99 5.65 -18.74 -3.15
N GLU A 100 4.58 -19.19 -2.50
CA GLU A 100 4.25 -18.60 -1.20
C GLU A 100 5.55 -18.61 -0.40
N GLN A 101 5.98 -17.48 0.13
CA GLN A 101 7.02 -17.53 1.16
C GLN A 101 6.47 -18.47 2.22
N GLU A 102 7.06 -19.65 2.34
CA GLU A 102 6.51 -20.73 3.16
C GLU A 102 6.23 -20.21 4.57
N ASP A 103 7.08 -19.32 5.08
CA ASP A 103 6.97 -18.71 6.40
C ASP A 103 5.73 -17.82 6.61
N PHE A 104 5.15 -17.24 5.55
CA PHE A 104 4.05 -16.25 5.64
C PHE A 104 2.87 -16.61 4.74
N ASN A 105 2.42 -17.86 4.77
CA ASN A 105 1.12 -18.24 4.23
C ASN A 105 0.06 -18.35 5.34
N SER A 106 -1.22 -18.32 4.92
CA SER A 106 -2.36 -18.42 5.85
C SER A 106 -2.30 -19.68 6.71
N TRP A 107 -1.61 -20.72 6.27
CA TRP A 107 -1.47 -21.96 7.03
C TRP A 107 -0.43 -21.83 8.16
N ASN A 108 0.72 -21.22 7.89
CA ASN A 108 1.80 -21.09 8.87
C ASN A 108 1.58 -19.97 9.90
N TYR A 109 0.89 -18.88 9.53
CA TYR A 109 0.62 -17.78 10.45
C TYR A 109 -0.23 -18.17 11.68
N TRP A 110 -1.16 -19.12 11.52
CA TRP A 110 -2.04 -19.58 12.61
C TRP A 110 -1.50 -20.77 13.40
N LYS A 111 -0.31 -21.28 13.07
CA LYS A 111 0.27 -22.38 13.85
C LYS A 111 0.73 -21.85 15.20
N LEU A 112 0.38 -22.58 16.25
CA LEU A 112 0.94 -22.37 17.58
C LEU A 112 2.47 -22.55 17.48
N PRO A 113 3.28 -21.69 18.12
CA PRO A 113 4.72 -21.89 18.17
C PRO A 113 5.03 -23.28 18.74
N PRO A 114 6.07 -23.96 18.22
CA PRO A 114 6.44 -25.28 18.72
C PRO A 114 6.67 -25.23 20.23
N ALA A 115 6.17 -26.23 20.94
CA ALA A 115 6.37 -26.34 22.38
C ALA A 115 7.87 -26.28 22.68
N ILE A 116 8.25 -25.42 23.62
CA ILE A 116 9.62 -25.36 24.09
C ILE A 116 9.80 -26.58 24.99
N ASP A 117 10.46 -27.61 24.47
CA ASP A 117 10.84 -28.77 25.27
C ASP A 117 11.82 -28.28 26.36
N ALA A 118 11.40 -28.42 27.63
CA ALA A 118 12.15 -28.02 28.82
C ALA A 118 13.24 -29.04 29.21
#